data_AF-A0A8T1GXP9-F1
#
_entry.id   AF-A0A8T1GXP9-F1
#
_cell.length_a   1.000
_cell.length_b   1.000
_cell.length_c   1.000
_cell.angle_alpha   90.00
_cell.angle_beta   90.00
_cell.angle_gamma   90.00
#
_symmetry.space_group_name_H-M   'P 1'
#
loop_
_entity.id
_entity.type
_entity.pdbx_description
1 polymer ?
#
loop_
_entity_poly.entity_id
_entity_poly.type
_entity_poly.pdbx_seq_one_letter_code
_entity_poly.pdbx_strand_id
1 'polypeptide(L)'
;MTAEQKKLVAQFEAAQAKFEEEKEKYRKSLDLELRKTRGEVIDLCRAFDEKLRALRDRYTATHRAVLAQELYALRLGEELMAREQGELETERLEEDARKMQDIEARAKAESDRFAAQLEACREAFHRATEEDKVLEKSFMRELEEMVQSGGSAGGGTPTASTSQLDSPEFTKHLVELYRKRKPDDLVPARDGASGHDSTKRTPSAGTAAHSKGSAKQRLLAESQSGGGGSSRSLLVKQSSSKNNIESEANLDPFQHLDSQQRGNSRRGSFTGVETGSEKLVVAPLDYVADRPEGVLIEDRIWRALNALRAKKILAEHAVREKTELLTLAKAVSDELRANLSELQRRRRKQQRERESLTQRRTALTESAPLLVRIKQGQDESPVGNSGDDTLLVARTSVEALNDVIQLHGKDQVGILGRIKDFRKSINVMEWEHALLELQARDMDERYTDIQLLRVTKDLQELFHTGDTSHKQKREAAMLEAKLAHLGRHHQATLLKLERTGSHLERQLREREHENQNFQQQVARLETQVQIREDILASRTSAAMRQKANGGARGDTTRLKAIAVRRKLVDLAKAQTDEIEYLRLELDKMRRRTFPSFAQAHAREYHDVD
;
A
#
# COMPACT_ATOMS: atom_id res chain seq x y z
N MET A 1 -39.87 -19.47 101.15
CA MET A 1 -39.81 -20.71 100.34
C MET A 1 -39.83 -21.90 101.27
N THR A 2 -40.96 -22.62 101.36
CA THR A 2 -41.08 -23.87 102.13
C THR A 2 -40.32 -25.01 101.43
N ALA A 3 -39.99 -26.08 102.16
CA ALA A 3 -39.21 -27.21 101.63
C ALA A 3 -39.89 -27.89 100.42
N GLU A 4 -41.21 -27.97 100.40
CA GLU A 4 -41.99 -28.52 99.29
C GLU A 4 -41.96 -27.63 98.04
N GLN A 5 -42.04 -26.31 98.20
CA GLN A 5 -41.89 -25.36 97.09
C GLN A 5 -40.50 -25.44 96.46
N LYS A 6 -39.44 -25.60 97.27
CA LYS A 6 -38.08 -25.81 96.76
C LYS A 6 -37.94 -27.10 95.96
N LYS A 7 -38.63 -28.18 96.36
CA LYS A 7 -38.62 -29.47 95.65
C LYS A 7 -39.38 -29.39 94.33
N LEU A 8 -40.51 -28.69 94.27
CA LEU A 8 -41.25 -28.44 93.03
C LEU A 8 -40.43 -27.59 92.04
N VAL A 9 -39.76 -26.55 92.54
CA VAL A 9 -38.87 -25.70 91.71
C VAL A 9 -37.73 -26.52 91.15
N ALA A 10 -37.07 -27.36 91.95
CA ALA A 10 -36.00 -28.24 91.46
C ALA A 10 -36.48 -29.27 90.42
N GLN A 11 -37.69 -29.82 90.56
CA GLN A 11 -38.29 -30.71 89.56
C GLN A 11 -38.64 -29.97 88.26
N PHE A 12 -39.14 -28.74 88.37
CA PHE A 12 -39.43 -27.87 87.22
C PHE A 12 -38.14 -27.47 86.49
N GLU A 13 -37.09 -27.07 87.23
CA GLU A 13 -35.76 -26.76 86.67
C GLU A 13 -35.14 -27.98 85.98
N ALA A 14 -35.28 -29.18 86.55
CA ALA A 14 -34.81 -30.42 85.92
C ALA A 14 -35.61 -30.78 84.65
N ALA A 15 -36.93 -30.57 84.65
CA ALA A 15 -37.77 -30.78 83.46
C ALA A 15 -37.47 -29.74 82.37
N GLN A 16 -37.23 -28.48 82.76
CA GLN A 16 -36.80 -27.42 81.86
C GLN A 16 -35.44 -27.73 81.23
N ALA A 17 -34.46 -28.18 82.03
CA ALA A 17 -33.15 -28.57 81.53
C ALA A 17 -33.23 -29.75 80.54
N LYS A 18 -34.06 -30.76 80.82
CA LYS A 18 -34.30 -31.88 79.87
C LYS A 18 -34.94 -31.40 78.58
N PHE A 19 -35.93 -30.51 78.66
CA PHE A 19 -36.58 -29.94 77.47
C PHE A 19 -35.62 -29.09 76.64
N GLU A 20 -34.74 -28.31 77.30
CA GLU A 20 -33.67 -27.56 76.63
C GLU A 20 -32.67 -28.49 75.94
N GLU A 21 -32.28 -29.60 76.58
CA GLU A 21 -31.38 -30.61 76.01
C GLU A 21 -32.00 -31.30 74.78
N GLU A 22 -33.28 -31.69 74.84
CA GLU A 22 -34.01 -32.29 73.71
C GLU A 22 -34.18 -31.29 72.55
N LYS A 23 -34.49 -30.03 72.86
CA LYS A 23 -34.56 -28.95 71.86
C LYS A 23 -33.21 -28.73 71.19
N GLU A 24 -32.11 -28.77 71.94
CA GLU A 24 -30.76 -28.63 71.38
C GLU A 24 -30.36 -29.84 70.52
N LYS A 25 -30.71 -31.07 70.93
CA LYS A 25 -30.53 -32.29 70.13
C LYS A 25 -31.31 -32.22 68.81
N TYR A 26 -32.57 -31.82 68.87
CA TYR A 26 -33.41 -31.67 67.68
C TYR A 26 -32.87 -30.59 66.74
N ARG A 27 -32.44 -29.44 67.28
CA ARG A 27 -31.77 -28.39 66.50
C ARG A 27 -30.51 -28.90 65.81
N LYS A 28 -29.64 -29.63 66.52
CA LYS A 28 -28.42 -30.23 65.93
C LYS A 28 -28.75 -31.25 64.83
N SER A 29 -29.81 -32.03 65.00
CA SER A 29 -30.29 -32.97 63.97
C SER A 29 -30.74 -32.23 62.71
N LEU A 30 -31.57 -31.19 62.86
CA LEU A 30 -32.01 -30.35 61.74
C LEU A 30 -30.83 -29.64 61.05
N ASP A 31 -29.87 -29.12 61.80
CA ASP A 31 -28.67 -28.49 61.25
C ASP A 31 -27.82 -29.50 60.44
N LEU A 32 -27.76 -30.77 60.87
CA LEU A 32 -27.08 -31.84 60.14
C LEU A 32 -27.80 -32.20 58.83
N GLU A 33 -29.12 -32.38 58.87
CA GLU A 33 -29.94 -32.66 57.68
C GLU A 33 -29.89 -31.50 56.68
N LEU A 34 -29.93 -30.26 57.18
CA LEU A 34 -29.80 -29.06 56.36
C LEU A 34 -28.41 -28.98 55.70
N ARG A 35 -27.34 -29.37 56.40
CA ARG A 35 -26.00 -29.47 55.79
C ARG A 35 -25.93 -30.58 54.75
N LYS A 36 -26.52 -31.73 55.02
CA LYS A 36 -26.56 -32.87 54.10
C LYS A 36 -27.30 -32.53 52.81
N THR A 37 -28.51 -31.99 52.92
CA THR A 37 -29.32 -31.56 51.76
C THR A 37 -28.63 -30.46 50.95
N ARG A 38 -27.96 -29.50 51.61
CA ARG A 38 -27.13 -28.51 50.89
C ARG A 38 -25.99 -29.16 50.12
N GLY A 39 -25.32 -30.16 50.69
CA GLY A 39 -24.29 -30.94 50.01
C GLY A 39 -24.84 -31.65 48.78
N GLU A 40 -25.95 -32.38 48.93
CA GLU A 40 -26.63 -33.08 47.83
C GLU A 40 -27.06 -32.13 46.70
N VAL A 41 -27.57 -30.94 47.02
CA VAL A 41 -27.90 -29.91 46.02
C VAL A 41 -26.66 -29.45 45.26
N ILE A 42 -25.54 -29.21 45.94
CA ILE A 42 -24.28 -28.82 45.27
C ILE A 42 -23.80 -29.91 44.32
N ASP A 43 -23.85 -31.17 44.76
CA ASP A 43 -23.40 -32.30 43.95
C ASP A 43 -24.33 -32.54 42.74
N LEU A 44 -25.65 -32.36 42.92
CA LEU A 44 -26.61 -32.40 41.81
C LEU A 44 -26.35 -31.29 40.79
N CYS A 45 -26.11 -30.05 41.24
CA CYS A 45 -25.76 -28.94 40.37
C CYS A 45 -24.46 -29.22 39.60
N ARG A 46 -23.42 -29.72 40.27
CA ARG A 46 -22.15 -30.11 39.62
C ARG A 46 -22.35 -31.19 38.57
N ALA A 47 -23.07 -32.26 38.90
CA ALA A 47 -23.35 -33.35 37.98
C ALA A 47 -24.18 -32.89 36.76
N PHE A 48 -25.12 -31.96 36.97
CA PHE A 48 -25.88 -31.35 35.88
C PHE A 48 -24.98 -30.49 34.99
N ASP A 49 -24.16 -29.62 35.58
CA ASP A 49 -23.22 -28.76 34.85
C ASP A 49 -22.21 -29.57 34.03
N GLU A 50 -21.73 -30.70 34.55
CA GLU A 50 -20.87 -31.64 33.81
C GLU A 50 -21.59 -32.23 32.60
N LYS A 51 -22.84 -32.67 32.76
CA LYS A 51 -23.65 -33.17 31.64
C LYS A 51 -23.92 -32.08 30.61
N LEU A 52 -24.24 -30.87 31.05
CA LEU A 52 -24.48 -29.72 30.17
C LEU A 52 -23.21 -29.35 29.40
N ARG A 53 -22.06 -29.35 30.07
CA ARG A 53 -20.75 -29.11 29.44
C ARG A 53 -20.43 -30.19 28.41
N ALA A 54 -20.63 -31.46 28.74
CA ALA A 54 -20.44 -32.57 27.81
C ALA A 54 -21.37 -32.46 26.58
N LEU A 55 -22.63 -32.08 26.79
CA LEU A 55 -23.58 -31.87 25.69
C LEU A 55 -23.15 -30.69 24.80
N ARG A 56 -22.75 -29.57 25.38
CA ARG A 56 -22.22 -28.41 24.64
C ARG A 56 -20.98 -28.78 23.84
N ASP A 57 -20.05 -29.52 24.44
CA ASP A 57 -18.82 -29.94 23.77
C ASP A 57 -19.12 -30.89 22.61
N ARG A 58 -20.10 -31.80 22.78
CA ARG A 58 -20.61 -32.66 21.70
C ARG A 58 -21.29 -31.84 20.60
N TYR A 59 -22.18 -30.91 20.94
CA TYR A 59 -22.87 -30.04 19.99
C TYR A 59 -21.89 -29.20 19.16
N THR A 60 -20.91 -28.59 19.82
CA THR A 60 -19.88 -27.80 19.12
C THR A 60 -18.96 -28.69 18.28
N ALA A 61 -18.64 -29.91 18.72
CA ALA A 61 -17.88 -30.86 17.90
C ALA A 61 -18.67 -31.30 16.65
N THR A 62 -19.96 -31.63 16.79
CA THR A 62 -20.81 -32.02 15.67
C THR A 62 -21.02 -30.87 14.70
N HIS A 63 -21.34 -29.67 15.20
CA HIS A 63 -21.55 -28.51 14.33
C HIS A 63 -20.28 -28.14 13.56
N ARG A 64 -19.11 -28.19 14.22
CA ARG A 64 -17.82 -28.00 13.54
C ARG A 64 -17.55 -29.07 12.48
N ALA A 65 -17.87 -30.33 12.75
CA ALA A 65 -17.71 -31.40 11.76
C ALA A 65 -18.61 -31.19 10.54
N VAL A 66 -19.87 -30.78 10.74
CA VAL A 66 -20.79 -30.42 9.66
C VAL A 66 -20.22 -29.27 8.82
N LEU A 67 -19.82 -28.16 9.45
CA LEU A 67 -19.25 -27.01 8.74
C LEU A 67 -17.97 -27.37 7.97
N ALA A 68 -17.12 -28.24 8.54
CA ALA A 68 -15.92 -28.71 7.86
C ALA A 68 -16.26 -29.54 6.61
N GLN A 69 -17.26 -30.41 6.69
CA GLN A 69 -17.73 -31.20 5.55
C GLN A 69 -18.41 -30.32 4.49
N GLU A 70 -19.20 -29.33 4.90
CA GLU A 70 -19.80 -28.34 3.99
C GLU A 70 -18.70 -27.56 3.25
N LEU A 71 -17.64 -27.14 3.95
CA LEU A 71 -16.50 -26.47 3.32
C LEU A 71 -15.75 -27.39 2.33
N TYR A 72 -15.55 -28.67 2.67
CA TYR A 72 -14.99 -29.65 1.74
C TYR A 72 -15.87 -29.84 0.51
N ALA A 73 -17.18 -29.94 0.68
CA ALA A 73 -18.12 -30.08 -0.43
C ALA A 73 -18.10 -28.85 -1.35
N LEU A 74 -18.07 -27.64 -0.78
CA LEU A 74 -17.93 -26.40 -1.55
C LEU A 74 -16.60 -26.38 -2.31
N ARG A 75 -15.49 -26.73 -1.65
CA ARG A 75 -14.17 -26.71 -2.27
C ARG A 75 -14.04 -27.74 -3.39
N LEU A 76 -14.55 -28.96 -3.17
CA LEU A 76 -14.61 -29.99 -4.20
C LEU A 76 -15.49 -29.54 -5.37
N GLY A 77 -16.59 -28.84 -5.08
CA GLY A 77 -17.44 -28.22 -6.10
C GLY A 77 -16.69 -27.19 -6.94
N GLU A 78 -15.92 -26.29 -6.32
CA GLU A 78 -15.07 -25.32 -7.03
C GLU A 78 -14.05 -26.02 -7.94
N GLU A 79 -13.41 -27.09 -7.44
CA GLU A 79 -12.39 -27.83 -8.20
C GLU A 79 -12.97 -28.63 -9.35
N LEU A 80 -14.12 -29.26 -9.15
CA LEU A 80 -14.85 -29.94 -10.23
C LEU A 80 -15.27 -28.95 -11.31
N MET A 81 -15.83 -27.79 -10.93
CA MET A 81 -16.20 -26.73 -11.87
C MET A 81 -14.97 -26.20 -12.64
N ALA A 82 -13.85 -25.97 -11.94
CA ALA A 82 -12.61 -25.52 -12.56
C ALA A 82 -12.03 -26.57 -13.52
N ARG A 83 -12.16 -27.86 -13.17
CA ARG A 83 -11.74 -28.98 -14.02
C ARG A 83 -12.62 -29.10 -15.26
N GLU A 84 -13.94 -29.07 -15.12
CA GLU A 84 -14.88 -29.11 -16.25
C GLU A 84 -14.68 -27.92 -17.19
N GLN A 85 -14.50 -26.72 -16.64
CA GLN A 85 -14.16 -25.55 -17.44
C GLN A 85 -12.83 -25.74 -18.19
N GLY A 86 -11.81 -26.28 -17.51
CA GLY A 86 -10.53 -26.62 -18.13
C GLY A 86 -10.68 -27.65 -19.26
N GLU A 87 -11.52 -28.67 -19.09
CA GLU A 87 -11.80 -29.68 -20.11
C GLU A 87 -12.48 -29.06 -21.34
N LEU A 88 -13.51 -28.23 -21.15
CA LEU A 88 -14.18 -27.50 -22.24
C LEU A 88 -13.24 -26.55 -22.98
N GLU A 89 -12.38 -25.83 -22.24
CA GLU A 89 -11.36 -24.96 -22.83
C GLU A 89 -10.34 -25.75 -23.65
N THR A 90 -9.95 -26.95 -23.19
CA THR A 90 -9.04 -27.82 -23.95
C THR A 90 -9.67 -28.33 -25.24
N GLU A 91 -10.92 -28.83 -25.20
CA GLU A 91 -11.62 -29.30 -26.39
C GLU A 91 -11.74 -28.19 -27.44
N ARG A 92 -12.15 -26.99 -27.02
CA ARG A 92 -12.25 -25.82 -27.90
C ARG A 92 -10.90 -25.48 -28.55
N LEU A 93 -9.83 -25.42 -27.77
CA LEU A 93 -8.51 -25.10 -28.30
C LEU A 93 -7.93 -26.21 -29.18
N GLU A 94 -8.30 -27.46 -28.95
CA GLU A 94 -7.94 -28.58 -29.82
C GLU A 94 -8.62 -28.47 -31.17
N GLU A 95 -9.91 -28.13 -31.20
CA GLU A 95 -10.63 -27.87 -32.44
C GLU A 95 -10.05 -26.68 -33.20
N ASP A 96 -9.79 -25.57 -32.50
CA ASP A 96 -9.22 -24.37 -33.11
C ASP A 96 -7.80 -24.63 -33.63
N ALA A 97 -7.00 -25.44 -32.92
CA ALA A 97 -5.68 -25.85 -33.37
C ALA A 97 -5.75 -26.76 -34.62
N ARG A 98 -6.71 -27.69 -34.69
CA ARG A 98 -6.93 -28.52 -35.90
C ARG A 98 -7.29 -27.65 -37.10
N LYS A 99 -8.24 -26.72 -36.93
CA LYS A 99 -8.63 -25.76 -37.99
C LYS A 99 -7.43 -24.91 -38.44
N MET A 100 -6.64 -24.40 -37.51
CA MET A 100 -5.45 -23.60 -37.83
C MET A 100 -4.36 -24.41 -38.51
N GLN A 101 -4.17 -25.68 -38.13
CA GLN A 101 -3.24 -26.59 -38.78
C GLN A 101 -3.64 -26.86 -40.23
N ASP A 102 -4.94 -27.07 -40.50
CA ASP A 102 -5.45 -27.25 -41.86
C ASP A 102 -5.27 -25.98 -42.72
N ILE A 103 -5.52 -24.80 -42.14
CA ILE A 103 -5.33 -23.52 -42.83
C ILE A 103 -3.84 -23.28 -43.15
N GLU A 104 -2.95 -23.51 -42.18
CA GLU A 104 -1.50 -23.40 -42.40
C GLU A 104 -1.02 -24.40 -43.46
N ALA A 105 -1.52 -25.63 -43.45
CA ALA A 105 -1.17 -26.65 -44.45
C ALA A 105 -1.59 -26.25 -45.86
N ARG A 106 -2.81 -25.70 -46.02
CA ARG A 106 -3.30 -25.18 -47.31
C ARG A 106 -2.48 -23.98 -47.78
N ALA A 107 -2.24 -23.01 -46.92
CA ALA A 107 -1.43 -21.83 -47.24
C ALA A 107 0.02 -22.20 -47.59
N LYS A 108 0.59 -23.19 -46.90
CA LYS A 108 1.92 -23.73 -47.21
C LYS A 108 1.94 -24.39 -48.58
N ALA A 109 0.98 -25.27 -48.87
CA ALA A 109 0.89 -25.91 -50.18
C ALA A 109 0.71 -24.89 -51.32
N GLU A 110 -0.05 -23.83 -51.10
CA GLU A 110 -0.20 -22.72 -52.06
C GLU A 110 1.11 -21.94 -52.23
N SER A 111 1.79 -21.61 -51.14
CA SER A 111 3.10 -20.93 -51.17
C SER A 111 4.16 -21.77 -51.89
N ASP A 112 4.21 -23.08 -51.65
CA ASP A 112 5.15 -24.01 -52.28
C ASP A 112 4.87 -24.14 -53.80
N ARG A 113 3.60 -24.24 -54.20
CA ARG A 113 3.19 -24.25 -55.62
C ARG A 113 3.58 -22.95 -56.32
N PHE A 114 3.33 -21.82 -55.68
CA PHE A 114 3.66 -20.52 -56.25
C PHE A 114 5.17 -20.27 -56.30
N ALA A 115 5.93 -20.78 -55.32
CA ALA A 115 7.39 -20.76 -55.35
C ALA A 115 7.95 -21.51 -56.57
N ALA A 116 7.38 -22.67 -56.91
CA ALA A 116 7.77 -23.40 -58.13
C ALA A 116 7.47 -22.59 -59.42
N GLN A 117 6.32 -21.90 -59.48
CA GLN A 117 5.98 -21.01 -60.59
C GLN A 117 6.93 -19.81 -60.68
N LEU A 118 7.34 -19.25 -59.55
CA LEU A 118 8.32 -18.17 -59.47
C LEU A 118 9.68 -18.59 -60.02
N GLU A 119 10.15 -19.79 -59.69
CA GLU A 119 11.40 -20.33 -60.26
C GLU A 119 11.28 -20.51 -61.78
N ALA A 120 10.15 -21.04 -62.28
CA ALA A 120 9.91 -21.13 -63.73
C ALA A 120 9.93 -19.75 -64.42
N CYS A 121 9.38 -18.71 -63.76
CA CYS A 121 9.44 -17.33 -64.27
C CYS A 121 10.87 -16.78 -64.27
N ARG A 122 11.67 -17.10 -63.24
CA ARG A 122 13.09 -16.73 -63.17
C ARG A 122 13.89 -17.39 -64.28
N GLU A 123 13.71 -18.68 -64.51
CA GLU A 123 14.34 -19.41 -65.60
C GLU A 123 13.96 -18.85 -66.98
N ALA A 124 12.69 -18.50 -67.19
CA ALA A 124 12.23 -17.86 -68.43
C ALA A 124 12.87 -16.47 -68.63
N PHE A 125 13.01 -15.68 -67.57
CA PHE A 125 13.73 -14.40 -67.62
C PHE A 125 15.22 -14.59 -67.92
N HIS A 126 15.88 -15.57 -67.28
CA HIS A 126 17.28 -15.88 -67.53
C HIS A 126 17.51 -16.28 -68.98
N ARG A 127 16.68 -17.18 -69.53
CA ARG A 127 16.73 -17.58 -70.95
C ARG A 127 16.57 -16.39 -71.89
N ALA A 128 15.55 -15.55 -71.69
CA ALA A 128 15.33 -14.37 -72.52
C ALA A 128 16.52 -13.39 -72.45
N THR A 129 17.10 -13.22 -71.26
CA THR A 129 18.27 -12.35 -71.05
C THR A 129 19.54 -12.92 -71.71
N GLU A 130 19.71 -14.23 -71.70
CA GLU A 130 20.81 -14.90 -72.39
C GLU A 130 20.67 -14.83 -73.91
N GLU A 131 19.46 -15.08 -74.45
CA GLU A 131 19.15 -14.91 -75.87
C GLU A 131 19.45 -13.48 -76.34
N ASP A 132 19.01 -12.48 -75.58
CA ASP A 132 19.29 -11.07 -75.87
C ASP A 132 20.81 -10.77 -75.91
N LYS A 133 21.57 -11.31 -74.93
CA LYS A 133 23.04 -11.18 -74.90
C LYS A 133 23.72 -11.91 -76.05
N VAL A 134 23.21 -13.09 -76.44
CA VAL A 134 23.73 -13.85 -77.56
C VAL A 134 23.55 -13.06 -78.84
N LEU A 135 22.37 -12.50 -79.10
CA LEU A 135 22.10 -11.66 -80.28
C LEU A 135 23.04 -10.45 -80.38
N GLU A 136 23.41 -9.85 -79.24
CA GLU A 136 24.38 -8.75 -79.22
C GLU A 136 25.81 -9.21 -79.52
N LYS A 137 26.22 -10.38 -79.02
CA LYS A 137 27.56 -10.95 -79.26
C LYS A 137 27.71 -11.55 -80.65
N SER A 138 26.66 -12.15 -81.21
CA SER A 138 26.66 -12.80 -82.52
C SER A 138 26.32 -11.85 -83.68
N PHE A 139 25.95 -10.60 -83.40
CA PHE A 139 25.50 -9.62 -84.39
C PHE A 139 26.39 -9.55 -85.64
N MET A 140 27.70 -9.32 -85.49
CA MET A 140 28.62 -9.19 -86.64
C MET A 140 28.70 -10.48 -87.46
N ARG A 141 28.74 -11.64 -86.80
CA ARG A 141 28.79 -12.95 -87.44
C ARG A 141 27.48 -13.26 -88.20
N GLU A 142 26.32 -12.99 -87.60
CA GLU A 142 25.01 -13.17 -88.24
C GLU A 142 24.80 -12.20 -89.40
N LEU A 143 25.32 -10.98 -89.30
CA LEU A 143 25.26 -9.98 -90.37
C LEU A 143 26.10 -10.42 -91.58
N GLU A 144 27.33 -10.89 -91.35
CA GLU A 144 28.19 -11.46 -92.39
C GLU A 144 27.54 -12.68 -93.07
N GLU A 145 26.95 -13.59 -92.29
CA GLU A 145 26.28 -14.80 -92.80
C GLU A 145 25.02 -14.49 -93.62
N MET A 146 24.19 -13.53 -93.21
CA MET A 146 23.03 -13.07 -93.99
C MET A 146 23.44 -12.35 -95.28
N VAL A 147 24.53 -11.59 -95.25
CA VAL A 147 25.09 -10.90 -96.41
C VAL A 147 25.83 -11.86 -97.35
N GLN A 148 26.23 -13.05 -96.90
CA GLN A 148 26.81 -14.10 -97.75
C GLN A 148 25.73 -15.04 -98.34
N SER A 149 24.80 -15.53 -97.52
CA SER A 149 23.79 -16.56 -97.89
C SER A 149 22.79 -16.13 -98.98
N GLY A 150 22.33 -14.88 -98.99
CA GLY A 150 21.43 -14.35 -100.04
C GLY A 150 22.03 -14.24 -101.46
N GLY A 151 23.24 -14.79 -101.69
CA GLY A 151 23.98 -14.70 -102.95
C GLY A 151 24.08 -16.02 -103.72
N SER A 152 23.51 -17.11 -103.20
CA SER A 152 23.61 -18.42 -103.84
C SER A 152 22.42 -18.74 -104.75
N ALA A 153 22.29 -17.97 -105.83
CA ALA A 153 21.51 -18.35 -107.02
C ALA A 153 22.21 -17.79 -108.26
N GLY A 154 23.28 -18.47 -108.69
CA GLY A 154 24.00 -18.16 -109.93
C GLY A 154 25.51 -18.08 -109.70
N GLY A 155 26.24 -19.07 -110.22
CA GLY A 155 27.70 -19.07 -110.19
C GLY A 155 28.30 -17.90 -110.98
N GLY A 156 29.26 -17.21 -110.37
CA GLY A 156 30.07 -16.20 -111.04
C GLY A 156 30.77 -15.26 -110.04
N THR A 157 32.09 -15.46 -109.87
CA THR A 157 33.10 -14.50 -109.36
C THR A 157 32.90 -13.80 -108.00
N PRO A 158 33.95 -13.67 -107.16
CA PRO A 158 33.86 -13.00 -105.87
C PRO A 158 33.78 -11.47 -106.09
N THR A 159 32.57 -10.90 -106.12
CA THR A 159 32.36 -9.46 -106.29
C THR A 159 32.32 -8.74 -104.94
N ALA A 160 33.25 -7.79 -104.75
CA ALA A 160 33.34 -6.53 -103.94
C ALA A 160 32.49 -6.27 -102.67
N SER A 161 31.43 -7.03 -102.40
CA SER A 161 30.51 -6.85 -101.27
C SER A 161 31.09 -7.32 -99.92
N THR A 162 32.17 -8.12 -99.93
CA THR A 162 32.88 -8.53 -98.70
C THR A 162 33.81 -7.43 -98.17
N SER A 163 34.36 -6.57 -99.04
CA SER A 163 35.37 -5.57 -98.66
C SER A 163 34.86 -4.37 -97.85
N GLN A 164 33.55 -4.13 -97.76
CA GLN A 164 33.01 -3.05 -96.91
C GLN A 164 33.01 -3.43 -95.42
N LEU A 165 32.81 -4.71 -95.12
CA LEU A 165 32.71 -5.22 -93.74
C LEU A 165 34.07 -5.33 -93.05
N ASP A 166 35.19 -5.31 -93.79
CA ASP A 166 36.56 -5.37 -93.25
C ASP A 166 37.03 -4.04 -92.62
N SER A 167 36.30 -2.93 -92.84
CA SER A 167 36.66 -1.61 -92.30
C SER A 167 36.24 -1.46 -90.83
N PRO A 168 37.18 -1.21 -89.90
CA PRO A 168 36.88 -1.10 -88.47
C PRO A 168 36.02 0.12 -88.12
N GLU A 169 36.02 1.16 -88.95
CA GLU A 169 35.15 2.33 -88.75
C GLU A 169 33.73 2.07 -89.27
N PHE A 170 33.57 1.35 -90.38
CA PHE A 170 32.26 1.00 -90.92
C PHE A 170 31.48 0.06 -89.98
N THR A 171 32.18 -0.93 -89.39
CA THR A 171 31.58 -1.87 -88.43
C THR A 171 31.13 -1.20 -87.14
N LYS A 172 31.86 -0.18 -86.65
CA LYS A 172 31.41 0.65 -85.50
C LYS A 172 30.08 1.36 -85.80
N HIS A 173 29.96 1.99 -86.97
CA HIS A 173 28.72 2.66 -87.38
C HIS A 173 27.54 1.69 -87.50
N LEU A 174 27.76 0.46 -88.00
CA LEU A 174 26.73 -0.58 -88.05
C LEU A 174 26.29 -1.04 -86.66
N VAL A 175 27.22 -1.19 -85.71
CA VAL A 175 26.91 -1.52 -84.31
C VAL A 175 26.14 -0.38 -83.63
N GLU A 176 26.48 0.88 -83.90
CA GLU A 176 25.74 2.04 -83.39
C GLU A 176 24.29 2.08 -83.91
N LEU A 177 24.08 1.81 -85.20
CA LEU A 177 22.73 1.71 -85.79
C LEU A 177 21.93 0.53 -85.24
N TYR A 178 22.58 -0.60 -85.04
CA TYR A 178 21.98 -1.78 -84.42
C TYR A 178 21.55 -1.51 -82.96
N ARG A 179 22.32 -0.72 -82.22
CA ARG A 179 22.01 -0.30 -80.84
C ARG A 179 21.04 0.88 -80.74
N LYS A 180 20.76 1.59 -81.85
CA LYS A 180 19.85 2.74 -81.86
C LYS A 180 18.42 2.30 -81.50
N ARG A 181 17.84 2.93 -80.47
CA ARG A 181 16.45 2.76 -80.03
C ARG A 181 15.67 4.06 -80.23
N LYS A 182 14.51 3.96 -80.87
CA LYS A 182 13.52 5.05 -81.02
C LYS A 182 12.33 4.77 -80.11
N PRO A 183 11.64 5.81 -79.59
CA PRO A 183 10.46 5.63 -78.74
C PRO A 183 9.30 4.91 -79.45
N ASP A 184 9.21 4.99 -80.79
CA ASP A 184 8.16 4.38 -81.61
C ASP A 184 8.63 3.11 -82.35
N ASP A 185 9.72 2.46 -81.89
CA ASP A 185 10.26 1.27 -82.59
C ASP A 185 9.31 0.07 -82.57
N LEU A 186 8.37 -0.02 -81.62
CA LEU A 186 7.41 -1.12 -81.51
C LEU A 186 6.01 -0.63 -81.88
N VAL A 187 5.45 -1.16 -82.97
CA VAL A 187 4.11 -0.83 -83.46
C VAL A 187 3.24 -2.09 -83.45
N PRO A 188 1.96 -2.02 -83.03
CA PRO A 188 1.05 -3.17 -83.14
C PRO A 188 0.86 -3.53 -84.62
N ALA A 189 0.96 -4.82 -84.97
CA ALA A 189 0.54 -5.28 -86.30
C ALA A 189 -0.94 -4.96 -86.49
N ARG A 190 -1.23 -4.00 -87.36
CA ARG A 190 -2.60 -3.67 -87.76
C ARG A 190 -3.06 -4.74 -88.75
N ASP A 191 -3.80 -5.73 -88.26
CA ASP A 191 -4.41 -6.74 -89.12
C ASP A 191 -5.41 -6.06 -90.07
N GLY A 192 -5.12 -6.18 -91.37
CA GLY A 192 -6.00 -5.71 -92.43
C GLY A 192 -7.20 -6.63 -92.58
N ALA A 193 -8.33 -6.24 -92.02
CA ALA A 193 -9.65 -6.70 -92.45
C ALA A 193 -10.67 -5.57 -92.26
N SER A 194 -11.21 -5.13 -93.39
CA SER A 194 -12.19 -4.06 -93.55
C SER A 194 -13.55 -4.39 -92.90
N GLY A 195 -14.12 -3.40 -92.22
CA GLY A 195 -15.52 -3.38 -91.78
C GLY A 195 -15.95 -1.95 -91.47
N HIS A 196 -16.64 -1.35 -92.42
CA HIS A 196 -17.17 0.00 -92.43
C HIS A 196 -18.19 0.19 -91.29
N ASP A 197 -18.01 1.18 -90.41
CA ASP A 197 -19.16 1.93 -89.91
C ASP A 197 -18.78 3.37 -89.58
N SER A 198 -19.56 4.27 -90.14
CA SER A 198 -19.40 5.71 -90.13
C SER A 198 -20.44 6.31 -89.21
N THR A 199 -20.07 6.62 -87.97
CA THR A 199 -20.89 7.50 -87.11
C THR A 199 -20.14 8.78 -86.78
N LYS A 200 -20.72 9.86 -87.34
CA LYS A 200 -20.42 11.28 -87.20
C LYS A 200 -19.89 11.70 -85.83
N ARG A 201 -18.72 12.35 -85.84
CA ARG A 201 -18.26 13.28 -84.81
C ARG A 201 -18.67 14.71 -85.20
N THR A 202 -19.14 15.48 -84.23
CA THR A 202 -19.05 16.94 -84.22
C THR A 202 -18.22 17.37 -83.00
N PRO A 203 -17.58 18.55 -83.04
CA PRO A 203 -16.39 18.83 -82.27
C PRO A 203 -16.70 19.61 -80.98
N SER A 204 -15.92 19.37 -79.93
CA SER A 204 -15.73 20.36 -78.87
C SER A 204 -14.24 20.55 -78.59
N ALA A 205 -13.87 21.83 -78.60
CA ALA A 205 -12.52 22.32 -78.40
C ALA A 205 -12.07 22.08 -76.95
N GLY A 206 -10.82 21.65 -76.79
CA GLY A 206 -10.14 21.54 -75.51
C GLY A 206 -8.65 21.75 -75.73
N THR A 207 -8.18 22.92 -75.34
CA THR A 207 -6.81 23.43 -75.39
C THR A 207 -5.79 22.50 -74.75
N ALA A 208 -4.67 22.30 -75.45
CA ALA A 208 -3.48 21.60 -74.97
C ALA A 208 -2.64 22.49 -74.04
N ALA A 209 -2.10 21.91 -72.97
CA ALA A 209 -0.89 22.39 -72.31
C ALA A 209 -0.11 21.20 -71.74
N HIS A 210 1.18 21.14 -72.10
CA HIS A 210 2.16 20.16 -71.65
C HIS A 210 2.44 20.23 -70.15
N SER A 211 2.72 19.09 -69.50
CA SER A 211 3.89 18.98 -68.62
C SER A 211 4.30 17.52 -68.39
N LYS A 212 5.61 17.28 -68.49
CA LYS A 212 6.31 16.05 -68.10
C LYS A 212 6.45 16.02 -66.58
N GLY A 213 6.28 14.87 -65.94
CA GLY A 213 6.53 14.71 -64.50
C GLY A 213 6.71 13.24 -64.09
N SER A 214 7.95 12.91 -63.74
CA SER A 214 8.45 11.62 -63.25
C SER A 214 7.73 11.12 -62.00
N ALA A 215 7.18 9.90 -62.05
CA ALA A 215 6.62 9.18 -60.90
C ALA A 215 7.73 8.54 -60.04
N LYS A 216 8.53 9.39 -59.38
CA LYS A 216 9.52 8.97 -58.38
C LYS A 216 9.53 9.92 -57.19
N GLN A 217 8.36 10.21 -56.61
CA GLN A 217 8.25 10.83 -55.28
C GLN A 217 6.81 10.85 -54.75
N ARG A 218 6.28 9.70 -54.32
CA ARG A 218 5.12 9.64 -53.39
C ARG A 218 5.22 8.40 -52.50
N LEU A 219 6.33 8.32 -51.79
CA LEU A 219 6.48 7.60 -50.53
C LEU A 219 7.21 8.57 -49.62
N LEU A 220 6.54 9.00 -48.55
CA LEU A 220 6.99 9.79 -47.38
C LEU A 220 5.97 10.89 -47.05
N ALA A 221 4.90 10.49 -46.37
CA ALA A 221 4.25 11.32 -45.35
C ALA A 221 3.44 10.39 -44.43
N GLU A 222 3.45 10.71 -43.14
CA GLU A 222 2.63 10.13 -42.07
C GLU A 222 3.11 8.81 -41.45
N SER A 223 4.27 8.92 -40.80
CA SER A 223 4.47 8.29 -39.49
C SER A 223 4.70 9.38 -38.44
N GLN A 224 4.03 9.24 -37.30
CA GLN A 224 4.18 9.94 -36.01
C GLN A 224 3.22 11.11 -35.72
N SER A 225 2.12 10.78 -35.03
CA SER A 225 1.87 11.34 -33.70
C SER A 225 1.09 10.33 -32.86
N GLY A 226 1.61 10.05 -31.67
CA GLY A 226 0.95 9.22 -30.66
C GLY A 226 0.18 10.07 -29.66
N GLY A 227 -0.64 9.40 -28.85
CA GLY A 227 -0.99 9.87 -27.51
C GLY A 227 -2.45 10.20 -27.27
N GLY A 228 -3.19 9.23 -26.71
CA GLY A 228 -3.93 9.42 -25.46
C GLY A 228 -5.36 9.99 -25.52
N GLY A 229 -6.28 9.24 -24.89
CA GLY A 229 -7.28 9.85 -23.99
C GLY A 229 -8.75 9.85 -24.44
N SER A 230 -9.45 8.77 -24.07
CA SER A 230 -10.79 8.73 -23.46
C SER A 230 -11.80 9.85 -23.74
N SER A 231 -12.97 9.50 -24.29
CA SER A 231 -14.25 9.40 -23.55
C SER A 231 -15.49 9.43 -24.46
N ARG A 232 -16.38 8.47 -24.21
CA ARG A 232 -17.85 8.58 -24.14
C ARG A 232 -18.69 8.99 -25.38
N SER A 233 -19.65 8.10 -25.64
CA SER A 233 -21.09 8.36 -25.75
C SER A 233 -21.63 8.80 -27.11
N LEU A 234 -22.12 7.81 -27.87
CA LEU A 234 -23.12 8.02 -28.92
C LEU A 234 -24.50 7.71 -28.35
N LEU A 235 -25.28 8.77 -28.11
CA LEU A 235 -26.74 8.70 -27.93
C LEU A 235 -27.39 9.42 -29.12
N VAL A 236 -28.19 8.66 -29.86
CA VAL A 236 -29.50 9.00 -30.44
C VAL A 236 -29.71 10.46 -30.89
N LYS A 237 -29.88 10.64 -32.21
CA LYS A 237 -30.81 11.65 -32.72
C LYS A 237 -31.49 11.20 -34.02
N GLN A 238 -32.79 11.00 -33.91
CA GLN A 238 -33.74 10.84 -35.01
C GLN A 238 -33.83 12.11 -35.86
N SER A 239 -33.99 11.95 -37.17
CA SER A 239 -34.80 12.86 -37.98
C SER A 239 -35.33 12.16 -39.24
N SER A 240 -36.61 11.81 -39.15
CA SER A 240 -37.67 11.95 -40.17
C SER A 240 -37.39 11.66 -41.65
N SER A 241 -38.01 10.57 -42.08
CA SER A 241 -38.30 10.13 -43.44
C SER A 241 -39.15 11.13 -44.25
N LYS A 242 -38.82 11.27 -45.53
CA LYS A 242 -39.77 11.54 -46.63
C LYS A 242 -39.46 10.55 -47.76
N ASN A 243 -40.49 9.80 -48.14
CA ASN A 243 -40.47 8.81 -49.21
C ASN A 243 -40.34 9.48 -50.58
N ASN A 244 -39.46 8.94 -51.42
CA ASN A 244 -39.74 8.80 -52.86
C ASN A 244 -39.11 7.49 -53.34
N ILE A 245 -39.91 6.65 -53.98
CA ILE A 245 -39.57 5.29 -54.41
C ILE A 245 -39.13 5.37 -55.87
N GLU A 246 -37.85 5.13 -56.14
CA GLU A 246 -37.39 4.57 -57.40
C GLU A 246 -36.26 3.56 -57.13
N SER A 247 -36.53 2.32 -57.54
CA SER A 247 -35.61 1.23 -57.89
C SER A 247 -34.60 0.75 -56.84
N GLU A 248 -34.88 -0.45 -56.32
CA GLU A 248 -34.04 -1.27 -55.45
C GLU A 248 -32.58 -1.35 -55.94
N ALA A 249 -31.69 -0.65 -55.22
CA ALA A 249 -30.27 -0.96 -55.19
C ALA A 249 -29.95 -1.54 -53.81
N ASN A 250 -29.57 -2.81 -53.83
CA ASN A 250 -29.14 -3.65 -52.72
C ASN A 250 -28.12 -2.91 -51.82
N LEU A 251 -28.50 -2.60 -50.57
CA LEU A 251 -27.63 -1.95 -49.57
C LEU A 251 -26.84 -3.01 -48.78
N ASP A 252 -25.98 -3.75 -49.48
CA ASP A 252 -25.01 -4.64 -48.84
C ASP A 252 -23.66 -3.92 -48.66
N PRO A 253 -23.23 -3.61 -47.41
CA PRO A 253 -21.95 -2.96 -47.12
C PRO A 253 -20.71 -3.77 -47.56
N PHE A 254 -20.90 -5.05 -47.95
CA PHE A 254 -19.84 -5.95 -48.39
C PHE A 254 -19.85 -6.25 -49.90
N GLN A 255 -20.68 -5.55 -50.69
CA GLN A 255 -20.72 -5.73 -52.15
C GLN A 255 -19.36 -5.49 -52.84
N HIS A 256 -18.49 -4.69 -52.22
CA HIS A 256 -17.12 -4.45 -52.69
C HIS A 256 -16.16 -5.63 -52.43
N LEU A 257 -16.47 -6.50 -51.47
CA LEU A 257 -15.73 -7.75 -51.22
C LEU A 257 -16.23 -8.89 -52.11
N ASP A 258 -17.53 -8.95 -52.43
CA ASP A 258 -18.09 -9.92 -53.37
C ASP A 258 -17.64 -9.66 -54.82
N SER A 259 -17.45 -8.39 -55.20
CA SER A 259 -16.85 -8.02 -56.49
C SER A 259 -15.35 -8.33 -56.55
N GLN A 260 -14.63 -8.29 -55.42
CA GLN A 260 -13.24 -8.79 -55.33
C GLN A 260 -13.16 -10.32 -55.32
N GLN A 261 -14.09 -11.03 -54.68
CA GLN A 261 -14.15 -12.50 -54.72
C GLN A 261 -14.59 -13.06 -56.08
N ARG A 262 -15.47 -12.35 -56.81
CA ARG A 262 -15.78 -12.69 -58.22
C ARG A 262 -14.61 -12.41 -59.18
N GLY A 263 -13.71 -11.49 -58.84
CA GLY A 263 -12.43 -11.30 -59.54
C GLY A 263 -11.43 -12.43 -59.26
N ASN A 264 -11.41 -12.96 -58.03
CA ASN A 264 -10.44 -13.98 -57.61
C ASN A 264 -10.86 -15.43 -57.92
N SER A 265 -12.16 -15.74 -58.03
CA SER A 265 -12.60 -17.11 -58.39
C SER A 265 -12.43 -17.46 -59.88
N ARG A 266 -12.03 -16.49 -60.73
CA ARG A 266 -11.64 -16.75 -62.14
C ARG A 266 -10.13 -16.93 -62.34
N ARG A 267 -9.30 -16.80 -61.29
CA ARG A 267 -7.84 -17.01 -61.37
C ARG A 267 -7.37 -18.36 -60.81
N GLY A 268 -8.29 -19.28 -60.58
CA GLY A 268 -8.01 -20.69 -60.30
C GLY A 268 -7.91 -21.53 -61.57
N SER A 269 -7.04 -21.18 -62.50
CA SER A 269 -6.51 -22.08 -63.55
C SER A 269 -5.44 -21.31 -64.33
N PHE A 270 -4.19 -21.41 -63.90
CA PHE A 270 -3.05 -21.07 -64.74
C PHE A 270 -2.66 -22.32 -65.55
N THR A 271 -3.61 -22.83 -66.33
CA THR A 271 -3.36 -23.70 -67.47
C THR A 271 -4.12 -23.08 -68.63
N GLY A 272 -3.39 -22.54 -69.61
CA GLY A 272 -3.97 -21.88 -70.78
C GLY A 272 -4.18 -20.37 -70.62
N VAL A 273 -3.08 -19.61 -70.49
CA VAL A 273 -3.07 -18.27 -71.08
C VAL A 273 -2.58 -18.47 -72.50
N GLU A 274 -3.51 -18.60 -73.43
CA GLU A 274 -3.25 -18.27 -74.82
C GLU A 274 -2.78 -16.81 -74.84
N THR A 275 -1.50 -16.63 -75.13
CA THR A 275 -0.95 -15.34 -75.51
C THR A 275 -1.67 -14.89 -76.78
N GLY A 276 -2.67 -14.02 -76.63
CA GLY A 276 -2.99 -13.03 -77.63
C GLY A 276 -1.81 -12.09 -77.77
N SER A 277 -0.69 -12.58 -78.31
CA SER A 277 0.44 -11.77 -78.71
C SER A 277 -0.01 -10.98 -79.93
N GLU A 278 -0.45 -9.75 -79.72
CA GLU A 278 -0.42 -8.74 -80.79
C GLU A 278 0.99 -8.83 -81.38
N LYS A 279 1.09 -9.16 -82.67
CA LYS A 279 2.39 -9.28 -83.34
C LYS A 279 3.01 -7.88 -83.34
N LEU A 280 3.93 -7.62 -82.44
CA LEU A 280 4.68 -6.36 -82.44
C LEU A 280 5.61 -6.38 -83.65
N VAL A 281 5.50 -5.37 -84.51
CA VAL A 281 6.36 -5.20 -85.67
C VAL A 281 7.31 -4.05 -85.36
N VAL A 282 8.60 -4.28 -85.59
CA VAL A 282 9.62 -3.25 -85.38
C VAL A 282 9.66 -2.31 -86.57
N ALA A 283 9.57 -1.01 -86.32
CA ALA A 283 9.69 0.01 -87.36
C ALA A 283 11.11 -0.03 -88.00
N PRO A 284 11.24 -0.23 -89.32
CA PRO A 284 12.54 -0.24 -90.00
C PRO A 284 13.27 1.11 -89.88
N LEU A 285 14.60 1.11 -89.86
CA LEU A 285 15.41 2.32 -89.98
C LEU A 285 15.17 2.99 -91.34
N ASP A 286 15.04 4.31 -91.34
CA ASP A 286 14.90 5.10 -92.56
C ASP A 286 16.28 5.32 -93.19
N TYR A 287 16.45 4.90 -94.44
CA TYR A 287 17.72 4.95 -95.16
C TYR A 287 18.26 6.37 -95.36
N VAL A 288 17.38 7.37 -95.39
CA VAL A 288 17.78 8.78 -95.60
C VAL A 288 18.01 9.49 -94.27
N ALA A 289 17.18 9.23 -93.26
CA ALA A 289 17.22 9.94 -91.99
C ALA A 289 18.17 9.33 -90.95
N ASP A 290 18.43 8.02 -91.00
CA ASP A 290 19.21 7.34 -89.96
C ASP A 290 20.66 7.00 -90.37
N ARG A 291 21.04 7.22 -91.63
CA ARG A 291 22.34 6.84 -92.18
C ARG A 291 23.44 7.85 -91.84
N PRO A 292 24.65 7.42 -91.41
CA PRO A 292 25.78 8.32 -91.16
C PRO A 292 26.23 9.08 -92.41
N GLU A 293 26.54 10.38 -92.24
CA GLU A 293 27.00 11.24 -93.34
C GLU A 293 28.31 10.70 -93.95
N GLY A 294 28.32 10.50 -95.27
CA GLY A 294 29.50 10.06 -96.03
C GLY A 294 29.68 8.55 -96.25
N VAL A 295 28.81 7.68 -95.72
CA VAL A 295 29.00 6.21 -95.78
C VAL A 295 27.99 5.51 -96.69
N LEU A 296 28.37 5.08 -97.89
CA LEU A 296 27.76 4.06 -98.78
C LEU A 296 27.30 2.75 -98.09
N ILE A 297 26.06 2.59 -97.58
CA ILE A 297 25.58 1.28 -97.10
C ILE A 297 24.80 0.58 -98.22
N GLU A 298 25.24 -0.61 -98.64
CA GLU A 298 24.51 -1.39 -99.64
C GLU A 298 23.11 -1.81 -99.13
N ASP A 299 22.11 -1.79 -100.01
CA ASP A 299 20.71 -2.14 -99.67
C ASP A 299 20.57 -3.54 -99.06
N ARG A 300 21.45 -4.48 -99.46
CA ARG A 300 21.51 -5.83 -98.90
C ARG A 300 21.96 -5.83 -97.45
N ILE A 301 23.00 -5.05 -97.12
CA ILE A 301 23.54 -4.88 -95.76
C ILE A 301 22.51 -4.13 -94.90
N TRP A 302 21.84 -3.11 -95.45
CA TRP A 302 20.81 -2.34 -94.77
C TRP A 302 19.57 -3.19 -94.41
N ARG A 303 19.11 -4.04 -95.33
CA ARG A 303 18.00 -4.98 -95.06
C ARG A 303 18.38 -6.04 -94.02
N ALA A 304 19.59 -6.57 -94.07
CA ALA A 304 20.09 -7.51 -93.06
C ALA A 304 20.23 -6.85 -91.68
N LEU A 305 20.75 -5.62 -91.62
CA LEU A 305 20.85 -4.81 -90.40
C LEU A 305 19.48 -4.54 -89.79
N ASN A 306 18.49 -4.15 -90.59
CA ASN A 306 17.12 -3.92 -90.12
C ASN A 306 16.45 -5.20 -89.61
N ALA A 307 16.68 -6.35 -90.25
CA ALA A 307 16.16 -7.64 -89.80
C ALA A 307 16.77 -8.07 -88.45
N LEU A 308 18.10 -7.95 -88.30
CA LEU A 308 18.79 -8.26 -87.03
C LEU A 308 18.43 -7.27 -85.93
N ARG A 309 18.28 -5.98 -86.26
CA ARG A 309 17.80 -4.94 -85.33
C ARG A 309 16.38 -5.23 -84.86
N ALA A 310 15.49 -5.64 -85.76
CA ALA A 310 14.12 -6.04 -85.42
C ALA A 310 14.13 -7.25 -84.47
N LYS A 311 14.94 -8.29 -84.77
CA LYS A 311 15.12 -9.46 -83.90
C LYS A 311 15.63 -9.08 -82.49
N LYS A 312 16.57 -8.13 -82.41
CA LYS A 312 17.11 -7.62 -81.14
C LYS A 312 16.09 -6.80 -80.34
N ILE A 313 15.36 -5.90 -80.98
CA ILE A 313 14.34 -5.07 -80.30
C ILE A 313 13.21 -5.95 -79.76
N LEU A 314 12.81 -7.00 -80.49
CA LEU A 314 11.84 -7.98 -79.99
C LEU A 314 12.38 -8.80 -78.82
N ALA A 315 13.66 -9.20 -78.83
CA ALA A 315 14.28 -9.88 -77.70
C ALA A 315 14.37 -8.97 -76.46
N GLU A 316 14.73 -7.70 -76.61
CA GLU A 316 14.72 -6.72 -75.51
C GLU A 316 13.32 -6.48 -74.95
N HIS A 317 12.30 -6.44 -75.82
CA HIS A 317 10.91 -6.37 -75.38
C HIS A 317 10.51 -7.62 -74.59
N ALA A 318 10.85 -8.80 -75.08
CA ALA A 318 10.61 -10.06 -74.36
C ALA A 318 11.31 -10.07 -73.00
N VAL A 319 12.56 -9.58 -72.90
CA VAL A 319 13.24 -9.41 -71.61
C VAL A 319 12.47 -8.47 -70.69
N ARG A 320 11.99 -7.31 -71.18
CA ARG A 320 11.18 -6.38 -70.39
C ARG A 320 9.87 -7.03 -69.90
N GLU A 321 9.12 -7.70 -70.76
CA GLU A 321 7.90 -8.42 -70.38
C GLU A 321 8.19 -9.50 -69.31
N LYS A 322 9.26 -10.29 -69.48
CA LYS A 322 9.65 -11.30 -68.48
C LYS A 322 10.13 -10.65 -67.18
N THR A 323 10.77 -9.48 -67.21
CA THR A 323 11.11 -8.74 -65.98
C THR A 323 9.86 -8.28 -65.24
N GLU A 324 8.87 -7.71 -65.93
CA GLU A 324 7.63 -7.25 -65.32
C GLU A 324 6.86 -8.43 -64.70
N LEU A 325 6.71 -9.53 -65.45
CA LEU A 325 6.08 -10.75 -64.96
C LEU A 325 6.81 -11.33 -63.75
N LEU A 326 8.15 -11.33 -63.75
CA LEU A 326 8.96 -11.77 -62.62
C LEU A 326 8.78 -10.83 -61.40
N THR A 327 8.68 -9.52 -61.58
CA THR A 327 8.44 -8.58 -60.47
C THR A 327 7.07 -8.78 -59.83
N LEU A 328 6.02 -8.97 -60.64
CA LEU A 328 4.67 -9.27 -60.16
C LEU A 328 4.63 -10.62 -59.43
N ALA A 329 5.26 -11.65 -60.00
CA ALA A 329 5.35 -12.95 -59.36
C ALA A 329 6.11 -12.86 -58.03
N LYS A 330 7.24 -12.12 -57.95
CA LYS A 330 7.96 -11.91 -56.70
C LYS A 330 7.07 -11.27 -55.62
N ALA A 331 6.32 -10.23 -55.97
CA ALA A 331 5.43 -9.56 -55.02
C ALA A 331 4.36 -10.52 -54.44
N VAL A 332 3.72 -11.32 -55.30
CA VAL A 332 2.72 -12.33 -54.85
C VAL A 332 3.37 -13.41 -54.00
N SER A 333 4.57 -13.88 -54.36
CA SER A 333 5.31 -14.87 -53.55
C SER A 333 5.65 -14.33 -52.16
N ASP A 334 6.02 -13.06 -52.06
CA ASP A 334 6.38 -12.43 -50.79
C ASP A 334 5.14 -12.23 -49.90
N GLU A 335 3.99 -11.87 -50.49
CA GLU A 335 2.70 -11.79 -49.79
C GLU A 335 2.25 -13.16 -49.25
N LEU A 336 2.32 -14.22 -50.07
CA LEU A 336 2.00 -15.58 -49.63
C LEU A 336 2.92 -16.06 -48.50
N ARG A 337 4.22 -15.73 -48.59
CA ARG A 337 5.20 -16.07 -47.54
C ARG A 337 4.93 -15.29 -46.25
N ALA A 338 4.56 -14.01 -46.35
CA ALA A 338 4.17 -13.20 -45.20
C ALA A 338 2.93 -13.77 -44.50
N ASN A 339 1.88 -14.12 -45.26
CA ASN A 339 0.66 -14.76 -44.75
C ASN A 339 0.96 -16.09 -44.05
N LEU A 340 1.80 -16.94 -44.65
CA LEU A 340 2.23 -18.21 -44.04
C LEU A 340 2.99 -17.97 -42.72
N SER A 341 3.87 -16.96 -42.67
CA SER A 341 4.62 -16.62 -41.45
C SER A 341 3.69 -16.13 -40.33
N GLU A 342 2.64 -15.40 -40.67
CA GLU A 342 1.63 -14.94 -39.71
C GLU A 342 0.82 -16.12 -39.16
N LEU A 343 0.37 -17.04 -40.03
CA LEU A 343 -0.33 -18.25 -39.62
C LEU A 343 0.54 -19.12 -38.69
N GLN A 344 1.82 -19.30 -39.02
CA GLN A 344 2.79 -19.99 -38.16
C GLN A 344 2.95 -19.31 -36.79
N ARG A 345 2.99 -17.98 -36.74
CA ARG A 345 3.04 -17.23 -35.48
C ARG A 345 1.77 -17.44 -34.66
N ARG A 346 0.60 -17.40 -35.29
CA ARG A 346 -0.70 -17.67 -34.64
C ARG A 346 -0.75 -19.10 -34.09
N ARG A 347 -0.30 -20.11 -34.85
CA ARG A 347 -0.18 -21.50 -34.37
C ARG A 347 0.74 -21.62 -33.16
N ARG A 348 1.92 -21.00 -33.19
CA ARG A 348 2.86 -21.00 -32.04
C ARG A 348 2.24 -20.37 -30.79
N LYS A 349 1.43 -19.32 -30.95
CA LYS A 349 0.70 -18.71 -29.83
C LYS A 349 -0.33 -19.66 -29.24
N GLN A 350 -1.17 -20.27 -30.08
CA GLN A 350 -2.15 -21.27 -29.64
C GLN A 350 -1.49 -22.48 -28.97
N GLN A 351 -0.33 -22.92 -29.47
CA GLN A 351 0.43 -24.02 -28.87
C GLN A 351 0.87 -23.69 -27.43
N ARG A 352 1.37 -22.47 -27.18
CA ARG A 352 1.72 -22.02 -25.83
C ARG A 352 0.51 -21.94 -24.91
N GLU A 353 -0.63 -21.48 -25.42
CA GLU A 353 -1.89 -21.43 -24.66
C GLU A 353 -2.32 -22.85 -24.24
N ARG A 354 -2.22 -23.83 -25.15
CA ARG A 354 -2.49 -25.25 -24.86
C ARG A 354 -1.53 -25.83 -23.82
N GLU A 355 -0.23 -25.52 -23.93
CA GLU A 355 0.77 -25.97 -22.95
C GLU A 355 0.47 -25.40 -21.56
N SER A 356 0.11 -24.11 -21.47
CA SER A 356 -0.24 -23.47 -20.20
C SER A 356 -1.51 -24.06 -19.57
N LEU A 357 -2.53 -24.38 -20.38
CA LEU A 357 -3.74 -25.04 -19.89
C LEU A 357 -3.47 -26.48 -19.46
N THR A 358 -2.60 -27.18 -20.18
CA THR A 358 -2.17 -28.53 -19.79
C THR A 358 -1.49 -28.51 -18.43
N GLN A 359 -0.57 -27.55 -18.20
CA GLN A 359 0.09 -27.35 -16.90
C GLN A 359 -0.89 -26.99 -15.79
N ARG A 360 -1.87 -26.12 -16.07
CA ARG A 360 -2.91 -25.78 -15.11
C ARG A 360 -3.74 -27.01 -14.74
N ARG A 361 -4.08 -27.85 -15.71
CA ARG A 361 -4.85 -29.09 -15.49
C ARG A 361 -4.05 -30.13 -14.70
N THR A 362 -2.75 -30.30 -14.99
CA THR A 362 -1.89 -31.20 -14.21
C THR A 362 -1.78 -30.71 -12.77
N ALA A 363 -1.58 -29.40 -12.56
CA ALA A 363 -1.55 -28.80 -11.23
C ALA A 363 -2.86 -29.04 -10.46
N LEU A 364 -4.03 -28.85 -11.10
CA LEU A 364 -5.34 -29.15 -10.49
C LEU A 364 -5.53 -30.65 -10.18
N THR A 365 -4.89 -31.54 -10.93
CA THR A 365 -4.98 -32.99 -10.71
C THR A 365 -4.08 -33.45 -9.57
N GLU A 366 -2.90 -32.84 -9.45
CA GLU A 366 -1.89 -33.19 -8.45
C GLU A 366 -2.12 -32.48 -7.11
N SER A 367 -2.73 -31.29 -7.13
CA SER A 367 -3.03 -30.50 -5.93
C SER A 367 -4.41 -30.83 -5.40
N ALA A 368 -4.47 -31.58 -4.29
CA ALA A 368 -5.69 -31.76 -3.53
C ALA A 368 -5.74 -30.78 -2.34
N PRO A 369 -6.85 -30.05 -2.13
CA PRO A 369 -7.01 -29.14 -1.01
C PRO A 369 -7.15 -29.95 0.28
N LEU A 370 -6.33 -29.63 1.28
CA LEU A 370 -6.45 -30.23 2.61
C LEU A 370 -6.88 -29.16 3.60
N LEU A 371 -8.05 -29.34 4.22
CA LEU A 371 -8.46 -28.48 5.33
C LEU A 371 -7.71 -28.89 6.58
N VAL A 372 -6.74 -28.05 6.97
CA VAL A 372 -5.99 -28.26 8.20
C VAL A 372 -6.59 -27.45 9.34
N ARG A 373 -6.86 -28.11 10.46
CA ARG A 373 -7.36 -27.46 11.68
C ARG A 373 -6.21 -27.05 12.58
N ILE A 374 -6.00 -25.75 12.68
CA ILE A 374 -4.97 -25.14 13.51
C ILE A 374 -5.66 -24.42 14.69
N LYS A 375 -5.12 -24.50 15.91
CA LYS A 375 -5.67 -23.76 17.06
C LYS A 375 -5.26 -22.29 16.97
N GLN A 376 -6.07 -21.39 17.53
CA GLN A 376 -5.71 -19.98 17.66
C GLN A 376 -4.35 -19.85 18.38
N GLY A 377 -3.42 -19.09 17.80
CA GLY A 377 -2.05 -18.93 18.28
C GLY A 377 -1.04 -19.97 17.74
N GLN A 378 -1.47 -20.92 16.92
CA GLN A 378 -0.58 -21.79 16.13
C GLN A 378 -0.49 -21.35 14.66
N ASP A 379 -1.19 -20.28 14.31
CA ASP A 379 -1.04 -19.58 13.05
C ASP A 379 -0.16 -18.37 13.31
N GLU A 380 1.08 -18.44 12.81
CA GLU A 380 2.06 -17.35 12.88
C GLU A 380 2.05 -16.49 11.61
N SER A 381 1.17 -16.80 10.64
CA SER A 381 1.05 -16.00 9.44
C SER A 381 0.47 -14.61 9.78
N PRO A 382 1.04 -13.52 9.25
CA PRO A 382 0.49 -12.20 9.46
C PRO A 382 -0.90 -12.12 8.83
N VAL A 383 -1.89 -11.65 9.62
CA VAL A 383 -3.27 -11.48 9.18
C VAL A 383 -3.32 -10.63 7.91
N GLY A 384 -3.69 -11.25 6.79
CA GLY A 384 -3.85 -10.58 5.49
C GLY A 384 -2.90 -11.06 4.38
N ASN A 385 -1.86 -11.84 4.68
CA ASN A 385 -1.09 -12.53 3.65
C ASN A 385 -1.76 -13.88 3.32
N SER A 386 -2.73 -13.84 2.41
CA SER A 386 -3.12 -15.03 1.63
C SER A 386 -1.98 -15.36 0.67
N GLY A 387 -0.91 -15.94 1.19
CA GLY A 387 0.32 -16.19 0.45
C GLY A 387 0.55 -17.68 0.29
N ASP A 388 0.75 -18.10 -0.96
CA ASP A 388 1.27 -19.41 -1.36
C ASP A 388 2.61 -19.78 -0.68
N ASP A 389 3.22 -18.86 0.09
CA ASP A 389 4.45 -19.02 0.87
C ASP A 389 4.24 -19.55 2.31
N THR A 390 3.03 -19.95 2.68
CA THR A 390 2.76 -20.49 4.03
C THR A 390 3.09 -21.98 4.10
N LEU A 391 3.90 -22.37 5.09
CA LEU A 391 4.37 -23.75 5.27
C LEU A 391 3.78 -24.36 6.53
N LEU A 392 3.33 -25.61 6.43
CA LEU A 392 2.92 -26.40 7.60
C LEU A 392 4.16 -26.97 8.29
N VAL A 393 4.47 -26.48 9.49
CA VAL A 393 5.61 -26.95 10.28
C VAL A 393 5.15 -27.94 11.35
N ALA A 394 5.91 -29.02 11.55
CA ALA A 394 5.65 -29.99 12.61
C ALA A 394 5.80 -29.35 13.99
N ARG A 395 4.73 -29.40 14.80
CA ARG A 395 4.71 -28.85 16.16
C ARG A 395 5.85 -29.37 17.05
N THR A 396 6.18 -30.65 16.91
CA THR A 396 7.26 -31.30 17.68
C THR A 396 8.61 -30.62 17.47
N SER A 397 8.89 -30.14 16.26
CA SER A 397 10.13 -29.42 15.95
C SER A 397 10.18 -28.06 16.65
N VAL A 398 9.06 -27.34 16.67
CA VAL A 398 8.93 -26.04 17.35
C VAL A 398 9.02 -26.21 18.88
N GLU A 399 8.36 -27.22 19.43
CA GLU A 399 8.42 -27.53 20.86
C GLU A 399 9.83 -27.93 21.30
N ALA A 400 10.52 -28.78 20.53
CA ALA A 400 11.90 -29.14 20.82
C ALA A 400 12.84 -27.92 20.82
N LEU A 401 12.67 -27.00 19.86
CA LEU A 401 13.43 -25.76 19.85
C LEU A 401 13.12 -24.88 21.07
N ASN A 402 11.85 -24.76 21.45
CA ASN A 402 11.42 -24.01 22.62
C ASN A 402 11.99 -24.59 23.92
N ASP A 403 12.07 -25.91 24.05
CA ASP A 403 12.68 -26.57 25.21
C ASP A 403 14.17 -26.24 25.31
N VAL A 404 14.89 -26.24 24.18
CA VAL A 404 16.30 -25.82 24.12
C VAL A 404 16.46 -24.35 24.52
N ILE A 405 15.60 -23.46 24.03
CA ILE A 405 15.60 -22.04 24.40
C ILE A 405 15.35 -21.87 25.91
N GLN A 406 14.37 -22.59 26.47
CA GLN A 406 14.09 -22.54 27.90
C GLN A 406 15.25 -23.08 28.74
N LEU A 407 15.92 -24.13 28.28
CA LEU A 407 17.11 -24.67 28.93
C LEU A 407 18.21 -23.61 29.01
N HIS A 408 18.54 -22.98 27.88
CA HIS A 408 19.52 -21.89 27.84
C HIS A 408 19.11 -20.68 28.70
N GLY A 409 17.82 -20.35 28.73
CA GLY A 409 17.29 -19.30 29.61
C GLY A 409 17.48 -19.64 31.10
N LYS A 410 17.23 -20.88 31.51
CA LYS A 410 17.49 -21.36 32.88
C LYS A 410 18.97 -21.32 33.22
N ASP A 411 19.83 -21.74 32.31
CA ASP A 411 21.29 -21.70 32.50
C ASP A 411 21.78 -20.27 32.68
N GLN A 412 21.28 -19.33 31.87
CA GLN A 412 21.61 -17.91 31.98
C GLN A 412 21.19 -17.35 33.35
N VAL A 413 19.97 -17.66 33.81
CA VAL A 413 19.51 -17.27 35.15
C VAL A 413 20.36 -17.92 36.25
N GLY A 414 20.76 -19.18 36.08
CA GLY A 414 21.66 -19.88 37.01
C GLY A 414 23.05 -19.23 37.09
N ILE A 415 23.60 -18.80 35.96
CA ILE A 415 24.85 -18.02 35.93
C ILE A 415 24.68 -16.67 36.64
N LEU A 416 23.60 -15.93 36.35
CA LEU A 416 23.30 -14.67 37.03
C LEU A 416 23.13 -14.86 38.55
N GLY A 417 22.52 -15.97 38.98
CA GLY A 417 22.43 -16.37 40.38
C GLY A 417 23.80 -16.54 41.03
N ARG A 418 24.70 -17.32 40.40
CA ARG A 418 26.08 -17.51 40.86
C ARG A 418 26.86 -16.20 40.94
N ILE A 419 26.73 -15.32 39.95
CA ILE A 419 27.37 -13.99 39.95
C ILE A 419 26.87 -13.15 41.14
N LYS A 420 25.55 -13.14 41.37
CA LYS A 420 24.94 -12.43 42.51
C LYS A 420 25.47 -12.96 43.85
N ASP A 421 25.55 -14.27 44.02
CA ASP A 421 26.02 -14.86 45.28
C ASP A 421 27.53 -14.66 45.47
N PHE A 422 28.32 -14.70 44.39
CA PHE A 422 29.74 -14.35 44.44
C PHE A 422 29.96 -12.91 44.90
N ARG A 423 29.18 -11.95 44.38
CA ARG A 423 29.22 -10.55 44.84
C ARG A 423 28.85 -10.39 46.31
N LYS A 424 27.84 -11.13 46.79
CA LYS A 424 27.49 -11.15 48.22
C LYS A 424 28.66 -11.66 49.06
N SER A 425 29.31 -12.74 48.64
CA SER A 425 30.47 -13.30 49.34
C SER A 425 31.63 -12.30 49.40
N ILE A 426 31.90 -11.58 48.31
CA ILE A 426 32.92 -10.53 48.29
C ILE A 426 32.59 -9.44 49.31
N ASN A 427 31.35 -8.94 49.32
CA ASN A 427 30.96 -7.89 50.27
C ASN A 427 31.09 -8.33 51.74
N VAL A 428 30.77 -9.61 52.04
CA VAL A 428 30.97 -10.16 53.39
C VAL A 428 32.45 -10.21 53.73
N MET A 429 33.29 -10.68 52.81
CA MET A 429 34.75 -10.72 53.03
C MET A 429 35.36 -9.32 53.19
N GLU A 430 34.90 -8.32 52.43
CA GLU A 430 35.32 -6.92 52.59
C GLU A 430 34.94 -6.37 53.97
N TRP A 431 33.73 -6.69 54.45
CA TRP A 431 33.29 -6.30 55.79
C TRP A 431 34.11 -6.99 56.89
N GLU A 432 34.38 -8.29 56.75
CA GLU A 432 35.23 -9.04 57.69
C GLU A 432 36.65 -8.47 57.73
N HIS A 433 37.20 -8.10 56.58
CA HIS A 433 38.50 -7.46 56.47
C HIS A 433 38.52 -6.10 57.21
N ALA A 434 37.52 -5.25 56.98
CA ALA A 434 37.40 -3.96 57.66
C ALA A 434 37.23 -4.11 59.18
N LEU A 435 36.51 -5.14 59.64
CA LEU A 435 36.38 -5.46 61.06
C LEU A 435 37.73 -5.86 61.67
N LEU A 436 38.48 -6.72 61.00
CA LEU A 436 39.81 -7.15 61.46
C LEU A 436 40.80 -5.99 61.49
N GLU A 437 40.76 -5.07 60.52
CA GLU A 437 41.56 -3.84 60.56
C GLU A 437 41.22 -2.97 61.78
N LEU A 438 39.93 -2.81 62.10
CA LEU A 438 39.51 -2.03 63.25
C LEU A 438 39.96 -2.67 64.57
N GLN A 439 39.87 -4.00 64.67
CA GLN A 439 40.37 -4.75 65.84
C GLN A 439 41.88 -4.62 65.97
N ALA A 440 42.63 -4.66 64.87
CA ALA A 440 44.07 -4.44 64.89
C ALA A 440 44.41 -3.03 65.41
N ARG A 441 43.72 -2.00 64.94
CA ARG A 441 43.90 -0.62 65.43
C ARG A 441 43.57 -0.47 66.91
N ASP A 442 42.46 -1.05 67.39
CA ASP A 442 42.11 -1.05 68.83
C ASP A 442 43.21 -1.71 69.67
N MET A 443 43.80 -2.81 69.19
CA MET A 443 44.91 -3.46 69.87
C MET A 443 46.19 -2.62 69.87
N ASP A 444 46.50 -1.92 68.77
CA ASP A 444 47.64 -0.99 68.68
C ASP A 444 47.44 0.21 69.62
N GLU A 445 46.24 0.79 69.67
CA GLU A 445 45.89 1.87 70.60
C GLU A 445 46.07 1.41 72.06
N ARG A 446 45.52 0.26 72.42
CA ARG A 446 45.71 -0.33 73.77
C ARG A 446 47.18 -0.58 74.08
N TYR A 447 47.96 -1.03 73.10
CA TYR A 447 49.40 -1.21 73.26
C TYR A 447 50.09 0.13 73.54
N THR A 448 49.77 1.18 72.78
CA THR A 448 50.31 2.52 73.03
C THR A 448 49.89 3.09 74.37
N ASP A 449 48.65 2.88 74.80
CA ASP A 449 48.15 3.30 76.12
C ASP A 449 48.93 2.64 77.25
N ILE A 450 49.20 1.34 77.14
CA ILE A 450 50.01 0.59 78.11
C ILE A 450 51.46 1.10 78.10
N GLN A 451 52.04 1.36 76.92
CA GLN A 451 53.40 1.89 76.81
C GLN A 451 53.55 3.30 77.38
N LEU A 452 52.55 4.16 77.17
CA LEU A 452 52.51 5.54 77.66
C LEU A 452 51.96 5.65 79.09
N LEU A 453 51.54 4.53 79.69
CA LEU A 453 51.03 4.48 81.04
C LEU A 453 52.12 4.89 82.02
N ARG A 454 52.03 6.13 82.50
CA ARG A 454 52.89 6.62 83.56
C ARG A 454 52.40 6.08 84.89
N VAL A 455 53.24 5.30 85.57
CA VAL A 455 52.95 4.80 86.92
C VAL A 455 52.76 6.00 87.87
N THR A 456 51.51 6.26 88.25
CA THR A 456 51.14 7.34 89.20
C THR A 456 51.25 6.85 90.64
N LYS A 457 51.35 7.79 91.60
CA LYS A 457 51.39 7.45 93.03
C LYS A 457 50.13 6.70 93.49
N ASP A 458 48.96 6.98 92.90
CA ASP A 458 47.73 6.24 93.19
C ASP A 458 47.80 4.78 92.70
N LEU A 459 48.45 4.51 91.55
CA LEU A 459 48.70 3.16 91.06
C LEU A 459 49.69 2.41 91.97
N GLN A 460 50.72 3.10 92.47
CA GLN A 460 51.68 2.54 93.43
C GLN A 460 51.06 2.26 94.80
N GLU A 461 50.18 3.14 95.31
CA GLU A 461 49.36 2.88 96.49
C GLU A 461 48.53 1.61 96.28
N LEU A 462 47.89 1.45 95.13
CA LEU A 462 47.07 0.29 94.80
C LEU A 462 47.86 -1.03 94.82
N PHE A 463 49.11 -1.03 94.35
CA PHE A 463 50.00 -2.19 94.43
C PHE A 463 50.62 -2.42 95.83
N HIS A 464 50.84 -1.38 96.64
CA HIS A 464 51.53 -1.49 97.94
C HIS A 464 50.58 -1.74 99.13
N THR A 465 49.43 -1.09 99.16
CA THR A 465 48.48 -1.23 100.28
C THR A 465 47.42 -2.28 100.01
N GLY A 466 47.24 -2.71 98.75
CA GLY A 466 46.30 -3.75 98.33
C GLY A 466 44.81 -3.41 98.56
N ASP A 467 44.52 -2.35 99.29
CA ASP A 467 43.17 -1.94 99.65
C ASP A 467 43.00 -0.42 99.48
N THR A 468 42.75 -0.03 98.24
CA THR A 468 42.22 1.28 97.89
C THR A 468 40.70 1.34 98.03
N SER A 469 40.03 0.28 98.51
CA SER A 469 38.57 0.18 98.56
C SER A 469 37.95 1.31 99.36
N HIS A 470 38.57 1.75 100.45
CA HIS A 470 38.04 2.86 101.25
C HIS A 470 38.17 4.23 100.57
N LYS A 471 39.29 4.50 99.88
CA LYS A 471 39.51 5.74 99.12
C LYS A 471 38.61 5.76 97.88
N GLN A 472 38.54 4.64 97.15
CA GLN A 472 37.64 4.44 96.00
C GLN A 472 36.16 4.49 96.41
N LYS A 473 35.74 3.90 97.54
CA LYS A 473 34.37 4.01 98.05
C LYS A 473 34.02 5.45 98.41
N ARG A 474 34.98 6.21 98.95
CA ARG A 474 34.76 7.62 99.30
C ARG A 474 34.68 8.51 98.05
N GLU A 475 35.52 8.26 97.05
CA GLU A 475 35.46 8.92 95.74
C GLU A 475 34.20 8.54 94.98
N ALA A 476 33.83 7.25 94.96
CA ALA A 476 32.58 6.76 94.38
C ALA A 476 31.36 7.40 95.05
N ALA A 477 31.31 7.45 96.39
CA ALA A 477 30.24 8.12 97.11
C ALA A 477 30.18 9.63 96.80
N MET A 478 31.33 10.29 96.62
CA MET A 478 31.38 11.71 96.25
C MET A 478 30.89 11.93 94.80
N LEU A 479 31.27 11.06 93.88
CA LEU A 479 30.84 11.10 92.48
C LEU A 479 29.35 10.75 92.35
N GLU A 480 28.85 9.77 93.10
CA GLU A 480 27.42 9.44 93.18
C GLU A 480 26.62 10.61 93.75
N ALA A 481 27.12 11.27 94.81
CA ALA A 481 26.49 12.47 95.35
C ALA A 481 26.45 13.62 94.32
N LYS A 482 27.53 13.79 93.54
CA LYS A 482 27.62 14.79 92.47
C LYS A 482 26.69 14.45 91.30
N LEU A 483 26.62 13.19 90.88
CA LEU A 483 25.68 12.70 89.86
C LEU A 483 24.23 12.86 90.31
N ALA A 484 23.91 12.54 91.56
CA ALA A 484 22.58 12.75 92.12
C ALA A 484 22.21 14.24 92.20
N HIS A 485 23.17 15.12 92.50
CA HIS A 485 22.96 16.56 92.45
C HIS A 485 22.73 17.06 91.01
N LEU A 486 23.57 16.64 90.05
CA LEU A 486 23.42 16.98 88.64
C LEU A 486 22.12 16.44 88.06
N GLY A 487 21.72 15.22 88.43
CA GLY A 487 20.44 14.60 88.03
C GLY A 487 19.25 15.40 88.55
N ARG A 488 19.25 15.77 89.84
CA ARG A 488 18.21 16.64 90.43
C ARG A 488 18.15 18.01 89.76
N HIS A 489 19.30 18.62 89.49
CA HIS A 489 19.37 19.89 88.77
C HIS A 489 18.83 19.76 87.34
N HIS A 490 19.26 18.73 86.61
CA HIS A 490 18.80 18.47 85.25
C HIS A 490 17.29 18.24 85.18
N GLN A 491 16.75 17.45 86.11
CA GLN A 491 15.31 17.23 86.20
C GLN A 491 14.54 18.51 86.54
N ALA A 492 15.08 19.36 87.41
CA ALA A 492 14.49 20.68 87.65
C ALA A 492 14.55 21.58 86.41
N THR A 493 15.61 21.52 85.59
CA THR A 493 15.67 22.25 84.32
C THR A 493 14.70 21.70 83.28
N LEU A 494 14.55 20.38 83.17
CA LEU A 494 13.58 19.76 82.26
C LEU A 494 12.16 20.17 82.62
N LEU A 495 11.80 20.12 83.91
CA LEU A 495 10.47 20.56 84.36
C LEU A 495 10.22 22.05 84.11
N LYS A 496 11.26 22.90 84.21
CA LYS A 496 11.15 24.31 83.82
C LYS A 496 10.92 24.47 82.33
N LEU A 497 11.70 23.75 81.50
CA LEU A 497 11.58 23.77 80.05
C LEU A 497 10.21 23.25 79.58
N GLU A 498 9.71 22.18 80.20
CA GLU A 498 8.39 21.62 79.93
C GLU A 498 7.28 22.62 80.29
N ARG A 499 7.35 23.26 81.47
CA ARG A 499 6.40 24.33 81.84
C ARG A 499 6.45 25.51 80.86
N THR A 500 7.63 25.91 80.40
CA THR A 500 7.75 26.97 79.38
C THR A 500 7.20 26.50 78.04
N GLY A 501 7.44 25.24 77.65
CA GLY A 501 6.87 24.64 76.45
C GLY A 501 5.35 24.65 76.48
N SER A 502 4.73 24.15 77.55
CA SER A 502 3.28 24.17 77.73
C SER A 502 2.69 25.58 77.85
N HIS A 503 3.48 26.58 78.28
CA HIS A 503 3.04 27.97 78.25
C HIS A 503 3.07 28.54 76.83
N LEU A 504 4.14 28.30 76.08
CA LEU A 504 4.28 28.70 74.68
C LEU A 504 3.23 28.02 73.79
N GLU A 505 2.94 26.73 74.01
CA GLU A 505 1.87 26.02 73.30
C GLU A 505 0.49 26.64 73.55
N ARG A 506 0.21 27.08 74.79
CA ARG A 506 -1.04 27.79 75.09
C ARG A 506 -1.09 29.14 74.39
N GLN A 507 -0.01 29.91 74.43
CA GLN A 507 0.08 31.18 73.69
C GLN A 507 -0.08 30.99 72.19
N LEU A 508 0.49 29.92 71.63
CA LEU A 508 0.35 29.58 70.22
C LEU A 508 -1.11 29.32 69.87
N ARG A 509 -1.81 28.48 70.67
CA ARG A 509 -3.24 28.20 70.47
C ARG A 509 -4.11 29.45 70.59
N GLU A 510 -3.81 30.34 71.54
CA GLU A 510 -4.52 31.61 71.69
C GLU A 510 -4.31 32.50 70.46
N ARG A 511 -3.06 32.62 69.97
CA ARG A 511 -2.73 33.38 68.75
C ARG A 511 -3.33 32.78 67.49
N GLU A 512 -3.38 31.45 67.38
CA GLU A 512 -4.06 30.75 66.29
C GLU A 512 -5.56 31.02 66.29
N HIS A 513 -6.19 31.01 67.48
CA HIS A 513 -7.60 31.32 67.60
C HIS A 513 -7.91 32.78 67.27
N GLU A 514 -7.08 33.73 67.72
CA GLU A 514 -7.15 35.13 67.31
C GLU A 514 -6.98 35.29 65.79
N ASN A 515 -6.00 34.62 65.18
CA ASN A 515 -5.79 34.64 63.74
C ASN A 515 -7.00 34.07 62.97
N GLN A 516 -7.61 32.99 63.45
CA GLN A 516 -8.84 32.46 62.86
C GLN A 516 -9.99 33.47 62.96
N ASN A 517 -10.12 34.16 64.09
CA ASN A 517 -11.13 35.21 64.27
C ASN A 517 -10.87 36.38 63.32
N PHE A 518 -9.62 36.81 63.16
CA PHE A 518 -9.25 37.84 62.19
C PHE A 518 -9.50 37.40 60.75
N GLN A 519 -9.19 36.15 60.38
CA GLN A 519 -9.50 35.61 59.06
C GLN A 519 -11.01 35.60 58.78
N GLN A 520 -11.83 35.21 59.76
CA GLN A 520 -13.29 35.30 59.66
C GLN A 520 -13.75 36.75 59.51
N GLN A 521 -13.13 37.69 60.23
CA GLN A 521 -13.45 39.11 60.12
C GLN A 521 -13.07 39.67 58.75
N VAL A 522 -11.90 39.30 58.21
CA VAL A 522 -11.47 39.66 56.86
C VAL A 522 -12.44 39.09 55.84
N ALA A 523 -12.82 37.81 55.90
CA ALA A 523 -13.80 37.22 54.99
C ALA A 523 -15.17 37.92 55.05
N ARG A 524 -15.62 38.32 56.26
CA ARG A 524 -16.83 39.14 56.41
C ARG A 524 -16.68 40.53 55.80
N LEU A 525 -15.51 41.16 55.91
CA LEU A 525 -15.26 42.46 55.29
C LEU A 525 -15.12 42.34 53.78
N GLU A 526 -14.47 41.30 53.26
CA GLU A 526 -14.37 40.99 51.83
C GLU A 526 -15.75 40.75 51.23
N THR A 527 -16.60 39.95 51.88
CA THR A 527 -17.99 39.78 51.43
C THR A 527 -18.77 41.10 51.49
N GLN A 528 -18.57 41.95 52.50
CA GLN A 528 -19.17 43.28 52.52
C GLN A 528 -18.65 44.22 51.43
N VAL A 529 -17.35 44.15 51.10
CA VAL A 529 -16.74 44.90 50.00
C VAL A 529 -17.27 44.38 48.67
N GLN A 530 -17.34 43.07 48.47
CA GLN A 530 -17.93 42.45 47.30
C GLN A 530 -19.39 42.86 47.13
N ILE A 531 -20.19 42.84 48.20
CA ILE A 531 -21.57 43.35 48.17
C ILE A 531 -21.59 44.83 47.80
N ARG A 532 -20.65 45.65 48.31
CA ARG A 532 -20.56 47.08 47.94
C ARG A 532 -20.11 47.27 46.50
N GLU A 533 -19.21 46.46 45.99
CA GLU A 533 -18.76 46.45 44.60
C GLU A 533 -19.90 46.00 43.68
N ASP A 534 -20.66 44.97 44.05
CA ASP A 534 -21.87 44.53 43.34
C ASP A 534 -22.96 45.61 43.38
N ILE A 535 -23.12 46.33 44.50
CA ILE A 535 -24.01 47.50 44.60
C ILE A 535 -23.50 48.64 43.71
N LEU A 536 -22.19 48.89 43.65
CA LEU A 536 -21.63 49.91 42.77
C LEU A 536 -21.78 49.50 41.30
N ALA A 537 -21.47 48.27 40.94
CA ALA A 537 -21.62 47.68 39.61
C ALA A 537 -23.08 47.69 39.16
N SER A 538 -24.01 47.34 40.06
CA SER A 538 -25.46 47.44 39.83
C SER A 538 -25.95 48.89 39.78
N ARG A 539 -25.37 49.82 40.54
CA ARG A 539 -25.67 51.27 40.44
C ARG A 539 -25.08 51.90 39.18
N THR A 540 -23.90 51.50 38.71
CA THR A 540 -23.34 51.96 37.43
C THR A 540 -24.15 51.39 36.26
N SER A 541 -24.57 50.13 36.33
CA SER A 541 -25.45 49.54 35.31
C SER A 541 -26.89 50.06 35.39
N ALA A 542 -27.40 50.45 36.57
CA ALA A 542 -28.67 51.15 36.72
C ALA A 542 -28.61 52.63 36.34
N ALA A 543 -27.48 53.32 36.55
CA ALA A 543 -27.23 54.67 36.06
C ALA A 543 -27.07 54.70 34.53
N MET A 544 -26.48 53.63 33.96
CA MET A 544 -26.48 53.40 32.50
C MET A 544 -27.91 53.23 31.96
N ARG A 545 -28.80 52.55 32.72
CA ARG A 545 -30.23 52.42 32.36
C ARG A 545 -31.03 53.71 32.60
N GLN A 546 -30.66 54.55 33.55
CA GLN A 546 -31.35 55.83 33.82
C GLN A 546 -31.07 56.94 32.80
N LYS A 547 -30.13 56.74 31.86
CA LYS A 547 -30.00 57.60 30.66
C LYS A 547 -30.74 57.07 29.41
N ALA A 548 -31.50 55.97 29.54
CA ALA A 548 -32.43 55.47 28.53
C ALA A 548 -33.86 55.37 29.11
N ASN A 549 -34.56 56.50 29.05
CA ASN A 549 -36.03 56.71 29.02
C ASN A 549 -36.97 56.09 30.08
N GLY A 550 -37.70 57.00 30.77
CA GLY A 550 -39.15 56.93 31.02
C GLY A 550 -39.75 55.77 31.83
N GLY A 551 -40.18 56.02 33.07
CA GLY A 551 -41.13 55.14 33.74
C GLY A 551 -41.38 55.45 35.23
N ALA A 552 -42.58 55.89 35.54
CA ALA A 552 -43.05 56.32 36.86
C ALA A 552 -43.18 55.20 37.91
N ARG A 553 -42.59 55.40 39.11
CA ARG A 553 -42.98 54.86 40.44
C ARG A 553 -41.88 55.20 41.45
N GLY A 554 -42.08 55.78 42.63
CA GLY A 554 -43.27 56.14 43.39
C GLY A 554 -42.81 56.44 44.82
N ASP A 555 -43.34 57.52 45.41
CA ASP A 555 -43.05 58.17 46.70
C ASP A 555 -42.89 57.29 47.97
N THR A 556 -43.16 55.98 47.88
CA THR A 556 -43.11 55.05 49.01
C THR A 556 -41.69 54.77 49.53
N THR A 557 -40.66 54.92 48.69
CA THR A 557 -39.26 54.68 49.06
C THR A 557 -38.66 55.83 49.87
N ARG A 558 -39.08 57.07 49.62
CA ARG A 558 -38.64 58.24 50.42
C ARG A 558 -39.19 58.20 51.85
N LEU A 559 -40.47 57.85 52.01
CA LEU A 559 -41.10 57.72 53.33
C LEU A 559 -40.47 56.60 54.19
N LYS A 560 -40.12 55.46 53.57
CA LYS A 560 -39.40 54.38 54.26
C LYS A 560 -37.99 54.80 54.72
N ALA A 561 -37.28 55.60 53.94
CA ALA A 561 -35.96 56.09 54.31
C ALA A 561 -35.98 57.02 55.54
N ILE A 562 -37.03 57.85 55.67
CA ILE A 562 -37.19 58.74 56.84
C ILE A 562 -37.50 57.95 58.12
N ALA A 563 -38.34 56.90 58.02
CA ALA A 563 -38.65 56.04 59.15
C ALA A 563 -37.41 55.27 59.67
N VAL A 564 -36.54 54.80 58.76
CA VAL A 564 -35.27 54.15 59.12
C VAL A 564 -34.32 55.14 59.82
N ARG A 565 -34.25 56.39 59.36
CA ARG A 565 -33.42 57.42 60.00
C ARG A 565 -33.86 57.71 61.45
N ARG A 566 -35.17 57.79 61.72
CA ARG A 566 -35.68 58.02 63.09
C ARG A 566 -35.36 56.84 64.03
N LYS A 567 -35.54 55.60 63.57
CA LYS A 567 -35.14 54.40 64.33
C LYS A 567 -33.65 54.36 64.67
N LEU A 568 -32.78 54.78 63.75
CA LEU A 568 -31.34 54.85 64.00
C LEU A 568 -30.97 55.91 65.05
N VAL A 569 -31.67 57.05 65.06
CA VAL A 569 -31.44 58.12 66.07
C VAL A 569 -31.91 57.69 67.46
N ASP A 570 -33.07 57.02 67.56
CA ASP A 570 -33.56 56.52 68.84
C ASP A 570 -32.66 55.41 69.40
N LEU A 571 -32.12 54.54 68.53
CA LEU A 571 -31.14 53.52 68.92
C LEU A 571 -29.83 54.14 69.42
N ALA A 572 -29.35 55.20 68.76
CA ALA A 572 -28.14 55.91 69.19
C ALA A 572 -28.32 56.58 70.56
N LYS A 573 -29.50 57.14 70.85
CA LYS A 573 -29.81 57.67 72.19
C LYS A 573 -29.81 56.59 73.26
N ALA A 574 -30.49 55.47 73.02
CA ALA A 574 -30.51 54.33 73.95
C ALA A 574 -29.09 53.80 74.24
N GLN A 575 -28.23 53.73 73.21
CA GLN A 575 -26.82 53.35 73.40
C GLN A 575 -26.01 54.40 74.16
N THR A 576 -26.34 55.69 74.04
CA THR A 576 -25.67 56.75 74.80
C THR A 576 -26.03 56.66 76.29
N ASP A 577 -27.30 56.43 76.61
CA ASP A 577 -27.77 56.23 77.99
C ASP A 577 -27.14 54.97 78.61
N GLU A 578 -26.99 53.90 77.83
CA GLU A 578 -26.30 52.67 78.26
C GLU A 578 -24.79 52.90 78.49
N ILE A 579 -24.13 53.72 77.67
CA ILE A 579 -22.74 54.12 77.90
C ILE A 579 -22.59 54.97 79.16
N GLU A 580 -23.51 55.89 79.44
CA GLU A 580 -23.49 56.68 80.68
C GLU A 580 -23.71 55.79 81.91
N TYR A 581 -24.63 54.83 81.82
CA TYR A 581 -24.84 53.83 82.86
C TYR A 581 -23.56 53.00 83.12
N LEU A 582 -22.92 52.49 82.06
CA LEU A 582 -21.66 51.75 82.17
C LEU A 582 -20.50 52.62 82.68
N ARG A 583 -20.46 53.92 82.39
CA ARG A 583 -19.48 54.85 82.97
C ARG A 583 -19.70 55.04 84.47
N LEU A 584 -20.95 55.16 84.93
CA LEU A 584 -21.27 55.22 86.36
C LEU A 584 -20.90 53.92 87.09
N GLU A 585 -21.16 52.77 86.48
CA GLU A 585 -20.77 51.46 87.03
C GLU A 585 -19.23 51.30 87.06
N LEU A 586 -18.52 51.77 86.03
CA LEU A 586 -17.07 51.79 85.98
C LEU A 586 -16.48 52.71 87.06
N ASP A 587 -17.05 53.90 87.27
CA ASP A 587 -16.62 54.80 88.36
C ASP A 587 -16.89 54.20 89.74
N LYS A 588 -18.01 53.50 89.92
CA LYS A 588 -18.31 52.74 91.15
C LYS A 588 -17.30 51.60 91.38
N MET A 589 -16.89 50.90 90.32
CA MET A 589 -15.86 49.87 90.39
C MET A 589 -14.45 50.45 90.60
N ARG A 590 -14.13 51.62 90.04
CA ARG A 590 -12.88 52.35 90.30
C ARG A 590 -12.80 52.82 91.75
N ARG A 591 -13.88 53.35 92.33
CA ARG A 591 -13.97 53.69 93.76
C ARG A 591 -13.76 52.49 94.70
N ARG A 592 -14.05 51.26 94.25
CA ARG A 592 -13.82 50.02 95.00
C ARG A 592 -12.41 49.43 94.86
N THR A 593 -11.64 49.81 93.84
CA THR A 593 -10.38 49.11 93.49
C THR A 593 -9.14 50.00 93.58
N PHE A 594 -9.29 51.33 93.65
CA PHE A 594 -8.20 52.27 93.93
C PHE A 594 -8.68 53.37 94.91
N PRO A 595 -7.92 53.72 95.96
CA PRO A 595 -8.12 54.97 96.68
C PRO A 595 -7.98 56.13 95.70
N SER A 596 -9.07 56.80 95.37
CA SER A 596 -9.08 57.99 94.52
C SER A 596 -8.51 59.17 95.31
N PHE A 597 -7.30 59.62 94.96
CA PHE A 597 -6.69 60.83 95.52
C PHE A 597 -7.28 62.14 94.96
N ALA A 598 -8.35 62.09 94.14
CA ALA A 598 -8.92 63.27 93.48
C ALA A 598 -9.90 64.09 94.35
N GLN A 599 -10.16 63.71 95.61
CA GLN A 599 -11.06 64.46 96.51
C GLN A 599 -10.36 65.06 97.75
N ALA A 600 -9.04 64.91 97.87
CA ALA A 600 -8.24 65.56 98.90
C ALA A 600 -7.74 66.97 98.49
N HIS A 601 -7.97 67.43 97.25
CA HIS A 601 -7.51 68.74 96.75
C HIS A 601 -8.61 69.77 96.49
N ALA A 602 -9.85 69.56 96.98
CA ALA A 602 -10.97 70.45 96.69
C ALA A 602 -11.58 71.16 97.92
N ARG A 603 -10.88 71.19 99.07
CA ARG A 603 -11.39 71.86 100.29
C ARG A 603 -10.43 72.80 101.02
N GLU A 604 -9.28 73.14 100.43
CA GLU A 604 -8.43 74.26 100.90
C GLU A 604 -8.06 75.13 99.69
N TYR A 605 -8.13 76.45 99.89
CA TYR A 605 -8.15 77.56 98.91
C TYR A 605 -9.55 77.98 98.40
N HIS A 606 -10.43 78.29 99.34
CA HIS A 606 -11.02 79.63 99.39
C HIS A 606 -10.02 80.55 100.10
N ASP A 607 -9.94 81.80 99.62
CA ASP A 607 -9.20 82.97 100.14
C ASP A 607 -7.67 82.97 99.96
N VAL A 608 -7.13 83.71 98.98
CA VAL A 608 -6.82 85.16 99.05
C VAL A 608 -6.62 85.70 97.61
N ASP A 609 -7.32 86.81 97.34
CA ASP A 609 -7.41 87.70 96.15
C ASP A 609 -8.07 87.22 94.84
#